data_AF-A0A962KRW6-F1
#
_entry.id   AF-A0A962KRW6-F1
#
_cell.length_a   1.000
_cell.length_b   1.000
_cell.length_c   1.000
_cell.angle_alpha   90.00
_cell.angle_beta   90.00
_cell.angle_gamma   90.00
#
_symmetry.space_group_name_H-M   'P 1'
#
loop_
_entity.id
_entity.type
_entity.pdbx_description
1 polymer ?
#
loop_
_entity_poly.entity_id
_entity_poly.type
_entity_poly.pdbx_seq_one_letter_code
_entity_poly.pdbx_strand_id
1 'polypeptide(L)'
;MSRVTKKPLIALLGGLFLLSPMQAFAEDQGAGVPFNADKLIHKRMEEDKKSEDNEAESSPSVKQDPATLKKRVELAQEMHNIRPTSEQVESAIKRASQSVPLEERESFIAAMTSVLNYKAIERISVDAMAEVYTVDELQAMVDYYSKPEAKSASSVKSKKWSAVVNDEINSVIDKAMMRVRTGALQDKSAKNTEPGPDEAVSADELIKNRTTTDAEKKKDGTEAATSEKKDAVEEKQDPATLDQRMELAGKMHQIRPLNPQIDREIRRASTTVPLKDREAFIAAMTTVINYKAIEQVSIKTMAEVYTLPELKAMVDYYGKPEAKSATAKIGDWAKLVQPQISRIIDRAIMRVRTGAPN
;
A
#
# COMPACT_ATOMS: atom_id res chain seq x y z
N MET A 1 -42.29 4.53 -19.32
CA MET A 1 -40.88 4.75 -19.70
C MET A 1 -40.11 5.27 -18.50
N SER A 2 -39.45 4.39 -17.73
CA SER A 2 -38.67 4.81 -16.55
C SER A 2 -37.30 5.35 -16.96
N ARG A 3 -36.96 6.57 -16.56
CA ARG A 3 -35.63 7.16 -16.79
C ARG A 3 -34.63 6.52 -15.82
N VAL A 4 -33.88 5.53 -16.28
CA VAL A 4 -32.72 4.99 -15.55
C VAL A 4 -31.63 6.05 -15.55
N THR A 5 -31.44 6.72 -14.41
CA THR A 5 -30.37 7.71 -14.20
C THR A 5 -29.02 7.00 -14.06
N LYS A 6 -28.26 6.95 -15.16
CA LYS A 6 -26.87 6.48 -15.16
C LYS A 6 -26.02 7.41 -14.30
N LYS A 7 -25.73 7.01 -13.05
CA LYS A 7 -24.72 7.68 -12.21
C LYS A 7 -23.33 7.51 -12.86
N PRO A 8 -22.45 8.52 -12.83
CA PRO A 8 -21.08 8.38 -13.31
C PRO A 8 -20.30 7.41 -12.41
N LEU A 9 -19.55 6.50 -13.04
CA LEU A 9 -18.87 5.38 -12.37
C LEU A 9 -17.48 5.77 -11.85
N ILE A 10 -17.38 6.95 -11.21
CA ILE A 10 -16.13 7.57 -10.76
C ILE A 10 -16.24 7.84 -9.26
N ALA A 11 -15.77 6.90 -8.43
CA ALA A 11 -15.33 7.04 -7.01
C ALA A 11 -15.42 5.68 -6.26
N LEU A 12 -14.64 4.66 -6.66
CA LEU A 12 -14.67 3.34 -5.99
C LEU A 12 -13.31 2.60 -6.01
N LEU A 13 -12.21 3.31 -5.71
CA LEU A 13 -10.85 2.74 -5.63
C LEU A 13 -10.10 3.00 -4.30
N GLY A 14 -10.81 3.44 -3.26
CA GLY A 14 -10.25 3.73 -1.92
C GLY A 14 -9.98 2.51 -1.03
N GLY A 15 -9.39 1.44 -1.56
CA GLY A 15 -9.11 0.20 -0.84
C GLY A 15 -7.75 0.17 -0.12
N LEU A 16 -7.75 -0.21 1.16
CA LEU A 16 -6.64 -0.11 2.12
C LEU A 16 -6.16 -1.54 2.54
N PHE A 17 -4.89 -1.87 2.81
CA PHE A 17 -3.64 -1.10 2.82
C PHE A 17 -2.40 -2.04 2.59
N LEU A 18 -1.19 -1.57 2.94
CA LEU A 18 -0.05 -2.37 3.44
C LEU A 18 0.46 -3.60 2.62
N LEU A 19 0.89 -3.38 1.37
CA LEU A 19 2.31 -3.65 0.99
C LEU A 19 2.76 -3.12 -0.38
N SER A 20 1.89 -2.47 -1.15
CA SER A 20 2.26 -1.72 -2.36
C SER A 20 1.95 -0.23 -2.16
N PRO A 21 2.97 0.64 -2.03
CA PRO A 21 2.78 2.09 -1.87
C PRO A 21 2.09 2.85 -3.01
N MET A 22 1.61 2.16 -4.06
CA MET A 22 0.91 2.78 -5.20
C MET A 22 -0.51 3.29 -4.88
N GLN A 23 -1.17 2.81 -3.83
CA GLN A 23 -2.62 3.04 -3.64
C GLN A 23 -2.99 4.41 -3.03
N ALA A 24 -2.05 5.36 -2.94
CA ALA A 24 -2.19 6.58 -2.13
C ALA A 24 -1.91 7.90 -2.88
N PHE A 25 -2.23 8.01 -4.17
CA PHE A 25 -2.36 9.29 -4.88
C PHE A 25 -3.30 9.15 -6.09
N ALA A 26 -4.46 9.80 -6.06
CA ALA A 26 -5.41 9.82 -7.18
C ALA A 26 -6.39 11.01 -7.05
N GLU A 27 -5.90 12.23 -7.21
CA GLU A 27 -6.74 13.39 -7.54
C GLU A 27 -5.89 14.45 -8.26
N ASP A 28 -6.48 15.03 -9.31
CA ASP A 28 -5.91 15.97 -10.29
C ASP A 28 -4.72 15.48 -11.15
N GLN A 29 -4.93 15.36 -12.48
CA GLN A 29 -4.08 15.86 -13.58
C GLN A 29 -4.77 15.67 -14.94
N GLY A 30 -4.54 16.60 -15.88
CA GLY A 30 -5.23 16.71 -17.17
C GLY A 30 -4.74 15.78 -18.30
N ALA A 31 -5.31 15.99 -19.50
CA ALA A 31 -5.16 15.11 -20.66
C ALA A 31 -3.74 15.10 -21.28
N GLY A 32 -3.31 13.92 -21.76
CA GLY A 32 -1.95 13.71 -22.32
C GLY A 32 -1.90 12.78 -23.54
N VAL A 33 -0.91 13.04 -24.39
CA VAL A 33 -0.64 12.48 -25.74
C VAL A 33 -0.10 11.02 -25.69
N PRO A 34 -0.34 10.17 -26.72
CA PRO A 34 0.21 8.81 -26.79
C PRO A 34 1.75 8.71 -26.81
N PHE A 35 2.26 7.64 -26.22
CA PHE A 35 3.68 7.36 -25.97
C PHE A 35 4.23 6.23 -26.89
N ASN A 36 5.51 6.31 -27.28
CA ASN A 36 6.21 5.31 -28.10
C ASN A 36 7.65 5.15 -27.58
N ALA A 37 8.02 3.93 -27.18
CA ALA A 37 9.25 3.65 -26.42
C ALA A 37 10.53 3.70 -27.25
N ASP A 38 10.53 3.16 -28.47
CA ASP A 38 11.72 3.16 -29.34
C ASP A 38 12.02 4.59 -29.81
N LYS A 39 10.95 5.38 -30.03
CA LYS A 39 11.06 6.82 -30.21
C LYS A 39 11.57 7.52 -28.94
N LEU A 40 11.24 7.07 -27.73
CA LEU A 40 11.74 7.70 -26.49
C LEU A 40 13.25 7.51 -26.30
N ILE A 41 13.79 6.31 -26.57
CA ILE A 41 15.23 6.04 -26.42
C ILE A 41 16.03 6.90 -27.40
N HIS A 42 15.65 6.90 -28.69
CA HIS A 42 16.31 7.77 -29.68
C HIS A 42 16.09 9.25 -29.38
N LYS A 43 14.88 9.67 -29.02
CA LYS A 43 14.56 11.07 -28.71
C LYS A 43 15.31 11.56 -27.47
N ARG A 44 15.49 10.77 -26.41
CA ARG A 44 16.33 11.15 -25.26
C ARG A 44 17.81 11.26 -25.67
N MET A 45 18.34 10.34 -26.46
CA MET A 45 19.71 10.46 -26.99
C MET A 45 19.91 11.66 -27.95
N GLU A 46 18.83 12.21 -28.52
CA GLU A 46 18.83 13.47 -29.29
C GLU A 46 18.55 14.72 -28.43
N GLU A 47 17.77 14.61 -27.37
CA GLU A 47 17.43 15.71 -26.45
C GLU A 47 18.55 15.98 -25.43
N ASP A 48 19.24 14.94 -24.96
CA ASP A 48 20.46 15.06 -24.13
C ASP A 48 21.63 15.70 -24.90
N LYS A 49 21.55 15.76 -26.24
CA LYS A 49 22.47 16.54 -27.10
C LYS A 49 22.02 17.99 -27.34
N LYS A 50 20.88 18.40 -26.79
CA LYS A 50 20.27 19.73 -26.97
C LYS A 50 19.95 20.45 -25.65
N SER A 51 20.15 19.79 -24.51
CA SER A 51 19.78 20.30 -23.18
C SER A 51 20.92 20.95 -22.41
N GLU A 52 22.12 21.09 -22.99
CA GLU A 52 23.30 21.68 -22.32
C GLU A 52 23.12 23.17 -21.92
N ASP A 53 22.16 23.89 -22.51
CA ASP A 53 21.98 25.35 -22.34
C ASP A 53 20.82 25.77 -21.40
N ASN A 54 20.19 24.86 -20.64
CA ASN A 54 18.97 25.20 -19.87
C ASN A 54 18.96 24.65 -18.43
N GLU A 55 19.82 25.20 -17.58
CA GLU A 55 19.89 24.90 -16.14
C GLU A 55 18.80 25.63 -15.33
N ALA A 56 17.69 24.95 -15.03
CA ALA A 56 16.71 25.41 -14.03
C ALA A 56 16.07 24.24 -13.26
N GLU A 57 16.51 24.07 -12.01
CA GLU A 57 15.82 23.41 -10.88
C GLU A 57 14.93 22.17 -11.17
N SER A 58 15.45 21.19 -11.91
CA SER A 58 14.96 19.81 -11.82
C SER A 58 15.87 18.98 -10.92
N SER A 59 15.28 18.01 -10.19
CA SER A 59 16.01 17.07 -9.32
C SER A 59 17.26 16.53 -10.02
N PRO A 60 18.41 16.39 -9.32
CA PRO A 60 19.70 16.13 -9.95
C PRO A 60 19.62 14.91 -10.87
N SER A 61 19.58 15.19 -12.18
CA SER A 61 19.62 14.19 -13.22
C SER A 61 21.01 13.56 -13.16
N VAL A 62 21.09 12.41 -12.49
CA VAL A 62 22.31 11.59 -12.43
C VAL A 62 22.72 11.34 -13.89
N LYS A 63 23.85 11.90 -14.33
CA LYS A 63 24.32 11.76 -15.71
C LYS A 63 24.47 10.26 -16.01
N GLN A 64 23.56 9.72 -16.85
CA GLN A 64 23.37 8.27 -16.96
C GLN A 64 24.34 7.70 -17.98
N ASP A 65 25.41 7.06 -17.50
CA ASP A 65 26.24 6.20 -18.35
C ASP A 65 25.36 5.07 -18.97
N PRO A 66 25.47 4.80 -20.29
CA PRO A 66 24.69 3.74 -20.95
C PRO A 66 24.85 2.34 -20.33
N ALA A 67 26.02 1.97 -19.81
CA ALA A 67 26.19 0.67 -19.16
C ALA A 67 25.41 0.59 -17.83
N THR A 68 25.38 1.70 -17.08
CA THR A 68 24.58 1.89 -15.86
C THR A 68 23.08 1.84 -16.15
N LEU A 69 22.61 2.38 -17.28
CA LEU A 69 21.21 2.21 -17.71
C LEU A 69 20.88 0.74 -18.00
N LYS A 70 21.73 0.04 -18.77
CA LYS A 70 21.52 -1.38 -19.08
C LYS A 70 21.37 -2.23 -17.83
N LYS A 71 22.27 -2.08 -16.84
CA LYS A 71 22.20 -2.86 -15.59
C LYS A 71 20.93 -2.57 -14.77
N ARG A 72 20.41 -1.34 -14.80
CA ARG A 72 19.13 -1.01 -14.16
C ARG A 72 17.94 -1.67 -14.85
N VAL A 73 17.92 -1.74 -16.18
CA VAL A 73 16.86 -2.46 -16.92
C VAL A 73 16.89 -3.97 -16.59
N GLU A 74 18.07 -4.57 -16.52
CA GLU A 74 18.24 -5.98 -16.11
C GLU A 74 17.67 -6.23 -14.69
N LEU A 75 18.06 -5.41 -13.70
CA LEU A 75 17.57 -5.55 -12.32
C LEU A 75 16.07 -5.21 -12.16
N ALA A 76 15.55 -4.26 -12.92
CA ALA A 76 14.12 -3.96 -12.96
C ALA A 76 13.31 -5.14 -13.54
N GLN A 77 13.83 -5.83 -14.56
CA GLN A 77 13.23 -7.05 -15.09
C GLN A 77 13.30 -8.20 -14.06
N GLU A 78 14.40 -8.36 -13.33
CA GLU A 78 14.49 -9.32 -12.22
C GLU A 78 13.46 -9.02 -11.13
N MET A 79 13.27 -7.74 -10.75
CA MET A 79 12.22 -7.33 -9.82
C MET A 79 10.82 -7.68 -10.31
N HIS A 80 10.54 -7.51 -11.61
CA HIS A 80 9.29 -7.92 -12.23
C HIS A 80 9.09 -9.44 -12.25
N ASN A 81 10.16 -10.23 -12.40
CA ASN A 81 10.08 -11.68 -12.30
C ASN A 81 9.78 -12.15 -10.87
N ILE A 82 10.19 -11.38 -9.85
CA ILE A 82 9.91 -11.66 -8.43
C ILE A 82 8.51 -11.17 -8.02
N ARG A 83 8.05 -10.03 -8.56
CA ARG A 83 6.75 -9.41 -8.26
C ARG A 83 6.08 -8.91 -9.56
N PRO A 84 5.40 -9.79 -10.32
CA PRO A 84 4.79 -9.41 -11.58
C PRO A 84 3.76 -8.28 -11.45
N THR A 85 3.76 -7.35 -12.41
CA THR A 85 2.73 -6.29 -12.43
C THR A 85 1.39 -6.83 -12.93
N SER A 86 1.39 -7.95 -13.65
CA SER A 86 0.18 -8.72 -14.00
C SER A 86 -0.69 -9.05 -12.78
N GLU A 87 -0.13 -9.57 -11.68
CA GLU A 87 -0.86 -9.84 -10.44
C GLU A 87 -1.58 -8.60 -9.87
N GLN A 88 -0.95 -7.42 -10.00
CA GLN A 88 -1.50 -6.15 -9.52
C GLN A 88 -2.66 -5.68 -10.42
N VAL A 89 -2.52 -5.87 -11.73
CA VAL A 89 -3.55 -5.58 -12.75
C VAL A 89 -4.74 -6.53 -12.57
N GLU A 90 -4.52 -7.84 -12.43
CA GLU A 90 -5.56 -8.83 -12.15
C GLU A 90 -6.32 -8.52 -10.84
N SER A 91 -5.58 -8.14 -9.79
CA SER A 91 -6.18 -7.67 -8.53
C SER A 91 -7.02 -6.41 -8.72
N ALA A 92 -6.65 -5.51 -9.64
CA ALA A 92 -7.46 -4.34 -9.99
C ALA A 92 -8.72 -4.71 -10.79
N ILE A 93 -8.62 -5.62 -11.76
CA ILE A 93 -9.78 -6.16 -12.51
C ILE A 93 -10.77 -6.82 -11.55
N LYS A 94 -10.28 -7.65 -10.61
CA LYS A 94 -11.12 -8.32 -9.59
C LYS A 94 -11.81 -7.35 -8.63
N ARG A 95 -11.23 -6.16 -8.37
CA ARG A 95 -11.91 -5.08 -7.64
C ARG A 95 -12.94 -4.37 -8.53
N ALA A 96 -12.59 -4.04 -9.77
CA ALA A 96 -13.51 -3.39 -10.71
C ALA A 96 -14.77 -4.24 -10.96
N SER A 97 -14.63 -5.56 -11.07
CA SER A 97 -15.76 -6.48 -11.25
C SER A 97 -16.74 -6.51 -10.06
N GLN A 98 -16.37 -6.01 -8.88
CA GLN A 98 -17.31 -5.89 -7.76
C GLN A 98 -18.46 -4.91 -8.07
N SER A 99 -18.25 -3.96 -8.99
CA SER A 99 -19.28 -3.03 -9.50
C SER A 99 -20.19 -3.62 -10.58
N VAL A 100 -19.87 -4.81 -11.08
CA VAL A 100 -20.62 -5.56 -12.11
C VAL A 100 -21.60 -6.53 -11.40
N PRO A 101 -22.81 -6.80 -11.95
CA PRO A 101 -23.73 -7.82 -11.45
C PRO A 101 -23.02 -9.16 -11.23
N LEU A 102 -23.42 -9.91 -10.20
CA LEU A 102 -22.68 -11.08 -9.71
C LEU A 102 -22.49 -12.14 -10.82
N GLU A 103 -23.56 -12.36 -11.59
CA GLU A 103 -23.69 -13.24 -12.74
C GLU A 103 -22.83 -12.81 -13.96
N GLU A 104 -22.41 -11.54 -14.03
CA GLU A 104 -21.59 -10.98 -15.10
C GLU A 104 -20.10 -10.85 -14.71
N ARG A 105 -19.72 -11.13 -13.45
CA ARG A 105 -18.35 -10.87 -12.98
C ARG A 105 -17.29 -11.72 -13.65
N GLU A 106 -17.56 -13.01 -13.85
CA GLU A 106 -16.59 -13.93 -14.45
C GLU A 106 -16.36 -13.61 -15.94
N SER A 107 -17.43 -13.33 -16.68
CA SER A 107 -17.34 -12.91 -18.09
C SER A 107 -16.66 -11.56 -18.24
N PHE A 108 -16.92 -10.59 -17.33
CA PHE A 108 -16.20 -9.33 -17.29
C PHE A 108 -14.70 -9.51 -17.00
N ILE A 109 -14.33 -10.33 -16.01
CA ILE A 109 -12.91 -10.62 -15.69
C ILE A 109 -12.23 -11.27 -16.89
N ALA A 110 -12.83 -12.30 -17.49
CA ALA A 110 -12.29 -12.99 -18.66
C ALA A 110 -12.11 -12.04 -19.85
N ALA A 111 -13.11 -11.20 -20.14
CA ALA A 111 -13.06 -10.23 -21.21
C ALA A 111 -11.94 -9.19 -20.99
N MET A 112 -11.84 -8.61 -19.78
CA MET A 112 -10.77 -7.69 -19.42
C MET A 112 -9.38 -8.33 -19.55
N THR A 113 -9.17 -9.51 -18.99
CA THR A 113 -7.90 -10.26 -19.08
C THR A 113 -7.53 -10.57 -20.53
N SER A 114 -8.50 -10.86 -21.41
CA SER A 114 -8.26 -11.16 -22.83
C SER A 114 -7.84 -9.95 -23.68
N VAL A 115 -8.19 -8.73 -23.26
CA VAL A 115 -7.95 -7.48 -24.01
C VAL A 115 -6.66 -6.78 -23.54
N LEU A 116 -6.16 -7.10 -22.35
CA LEU A 116 -4.98 -6.43 -21.77
C LEU A 116 -3.67 -7.02 -22.28
N ASN A 117 -2.79 -6.15 -22.78
CA ASN A 117 -1.42 -6.51 -23.14
C ASN A 117 -0.50 -6.42 -21.91
N TYR A 118 -0.46 -7.48 -21.12
CA TYR A 118 0.37 -7.58 -19.92
C TYR A 118 1.86 -7.29 -20.19
N LYS A 119 2.43 -7.78 -21.30
CA LYS A 119 3.83 -7.51 -21.67
C LYS A 119 4.12 -6.03 -21.89
N ALA A 120 3.17 -5.27 -22.46
CA ALA A 120 3.31 -3.83 -22.64
C ALA A 120 3.24 -3.09 -21.29
N ILE A 121 2.36 -3.53 -20.38
CA ILE A 121 2.26 -2.97 -19.01
C ILE A 121 3.57 -3.24 -18.23
N GLU A 122 4.10 -4.45 -18.32
CA GLU A 122 5.37 -4.82 -17.68
C GLU A 122 6.54 -4.01 -18.23
N ARG A 123 6.67 -3.88 -19.57
CA ARG A 123 7.71 -3.03 -20.19
C ARG A 123 7.65 -1.59 -19.69
N ILE A 124 6.47 -0.97 -19.67
CA ILE A 124 6.28 0.41 -19.16
C ILE A 124 6.78 0.55 -17.71
N SER A 125 6.52 -0.45 -16.88
CA SER A 125 6.93 -0.44 -15.47
C SER A 125 8.43 -0.72 -15.29
N VAL A 126 9.01 -1.65 -16.06
CA VAL A 126 10.47 -1.91 -16.09
C VAL A 126 11.23 -0.66 -16.54
N ASP A 127 10.79 -0.02 -17.63
CA ASP A 127 11.38 1.23 -18.15
C ASP A 127 11.33 2.33 -17.07
N ALA A 128 10.19 2.51 -16.41
CA ALA A 128 10.02 3.50 -15.34
C ALA A 128 10.83 3.17 -14.06
N MET A 129 10.99 1.88 -13.71
CA MET A 129 11.87 1.47 -12.60
C MET A 129 13.33 1.77 -12.91
N ALA A 130 13.79 1.46 -14.13
CA ALA A 130 15.15 1.74 -14.56
C ALA A 130 15.46 3.24 -14.65
N GLU A 131 14.44 4.07 -14.93
CA GLU A 131 14.55 5.53 -14.91
C GLU A 131 14.69 6.11 -13.49
N VAL A 132 13.85 5.66 -12.55
CA VAL A 132 13.72 6.27 -11.21
C VAL A 132 14.76 5.76 -10.21
N TYR A 133 15.07 4.47 -10.23
CA TYR A 133 15.94 3.84 -9.24
C TYR A 133 17.41 3.82 -9.69
N THR A 134 18.34 3.74 -8.74
CA THR A 134 19.77 3.48 -8.99
C THR A 134 20.03 1.97 -9.13
N VAL A 135 21.24 1.59 -9.55
CA VAL A 135 21.67 0.18 -9.55
C VAL A 135 21.60 -0.41 -8.14
N ASP A 136 22.12 0.29 -7.14
CA ASP A 136 22.18 -0.20 -5.75
C ASP A 136 20.80 -0.32 -5.11
N GLU A 137 19.89 0.62 -5.42
CA GLU A 137 18.49 0.56 -4.99
C GLU A 137 17.78 -0.68 -5.59
N LEU A 138 17.91 -0.91 -6.90
CA LEU A 138 17.31 -2.08 -7.55
C LEU A 138 17.94 -3.39 -7.07
N GLN A 139 19.27 -3.43 -6.89
CA GLN A 139 19.97 -4.61 -6.37
C GLN A 139 19.50 -4.91 -4.94
N ALA A 140 19.42 -3.91 -4.07
CA ALA A 140 18.90 -4.09 -2.71
C ALA A 140 17.44 -4.60 -2.70
N MET A 141 16.60 -4.14 -3.63
CA MET A 141 15.25 -4.66 -3.81
C MET A 141 15.25 -6.14 -4.25
N VAL A 142 16.06 -6.51 -5.27
CA VAL A 142 16.18 -7.90 -5.74
C VAL A 142 16.69 -8.82 -4.63
N ASP A 143 17.77 -8.42 -3.95
CA ASP A 143 18.40 -9.16 -2.85
C ASP A 143 17.44 -9.42 -1.68
N TYR A 144 16.51 -8.51 -1.43
CA TYR A 144 15.50 -8.68 -0.39
C TYR A 144 14.31 -9.50 -0.87
N TYR A 145 13.62 -9.07 -1.94
CA TYR A 145 12.36 -9.70 -2.36
C TYR A 145 12.54 -11.10 -2.95
N SER A 146 13.76 -11.49 -3.37
CA SER A 146 14.06 -12.87 -3.77
C SER A 146 13.98 -13.88 -2.62
N LYS A 147 14.24 -13.45 -1.36
CA LYS A 147 14.31 -14.30 -0.17
C LYS A 147 12.95 -14.94 0.19
N PRO A 148 12.93 -16.22 0.64
CA PRO A 148 11.69 -16.87 1.07
C PRO A 148 11.05 -16.16 2.28
N GLU A 149 11.85 -15.63 3.20
CA GLU A 149 11.39 -14.86 4.35
C GLU A 149 10.65 -13.59 3.89
N ALA A 150 11.22 -12.84 2.94
CA ALA A 150 10.59 -11.64 2.39
C ALA A 150 9.30 -11.97 1.65
N LYS A 151 9.23 -13.11 0.93
CA LYS A 151 8.02 -13.58 0.24
C LYS A 151 6.91 -13.99 1.23
N SER A 152 7.25 -14.73 2.28
CA SER A 152 6.31 -15.09 3.37
C SER A 152 5.78 -13.84 4.09
N ALA A 153 6.69 -12.96 4.51
CA ALA A 153 6.38 -11.70 5.17
C ALA A 153 5.47 -10.81 4.29
N SER A 154 5.76 -10.69 2.99
CA SER A 154 5.07 -9.78 2.09
C SER A 154 3.69 -10.25 1.62
N SER A 155 3.43 -11.56 1.56
CA SER A 155 2.25 -12.12 0.87
C SER A 155 1.03 -12.37 1.78
N VAL A 156 1.22 -13.10 2.88
CA VAL A 156 0.14 -13.56 3.78
C VAL A 156 0.25 -12.90 5.15
N LYS A 157 1.45 -12.89 5.74
CA LYS A 157 1.70 -12.37 7.10
C LYS A 157 1.47 -10.86 7.18
N SER A 158 1.89 -10.12 6.16
CA SER A 158 1.53 -8.71 5.94
C SER A 158 0.04 -8.45 6.10
N LYS A 159 -0.81 -9.17 5.36
CA LYS A 159 -2.28 -8.99 5.37
C LYS A 159 -2.87 -9.28 6.75
N LYS A 160 -2.42 -10.34 7.43
CA LYS A 160 -2.86 -10.71 8.79
C LYS A 160 -2.52 -9.62 9.80
N TRP A 161 -1.27 -9.17 9.86
CA TRP A 161 -0.83 -8.08 10.72
C TRP A 161 -1.57 -6.77 10.39
N SER A 162 -1.70 -6.45 9.10
CA SER A 162 -2.37 -5.24 8.62
C SER A 162 -3.84 -5.18 8.99
N ALA A 163 -4.57 -6.29 8.88
CA ALA A 163 -5.96 -6.36 9.32
C ALA A 163 -6.06 -6.04 10.81
N VAL A 164 -5.28 -6.73 11.64
CA VAL A 164 -5.29 -6.53 13.09
C VAL A 164 -5.00 -5.08 13.49
N VAL A 165 -3.97 -4.46 12.89
CA VAL A 165 -3.57 -3.08 13.21
C VAL A 165 -4.53 -2.05 12.64
N ASN A 166 -5.05 -2.23 11.42
CA ASN A 166 -6.03 -1.29 10.85
C ASN A 166 -7.36 -1.32 11.61
N ASP A 167 -7.81 -2.48 12.08
CA ASP A 167 -9.00 -2.60 12.94
C ASP A 167 -8.83 -1.77 14.22
N GLU A 168 -7.66 -1.83 14.86
CA GLU A 168 -7.38 -1.07 16.09
C GLU A 168 -7.28 0.45 15.80
N ILE A 169 -6.60 0.84 14.72
CA ILE A 169 -6.54 2.25 14.28
C ILE A 169 -7.96 2.81 14.07
N ASN A 170 -8.81 2.07 13.36
CA ASN A 170 -10.21 2.47 13.13
C ASN A 170 -11.01 2.55 14.44
N SER A 171 -10.89 1.53 15.31
CA SER A 171 -11.48 1.49 16.66
C SER A 171 -11.11 2.73 17.49
N VAL A 172 -9.84 3.13 17.50
CA VAL A 172 -9.37 4.31 18.24
C VAL A 172 -9.84 5.61 17.58
N ILE A 173 -9.84 5.70 16.24
CA ILE A 173 -10.38 6.85 15.50
C ILE A 173 -11.88 7.04 15.76
N ASP A 174 -12.69 5.97 15.74
CA ASP A 174 -14.12 6.04 16.02
C ASP A 174 -14.41 6.48 17.47
N LYS A 175 -13.66 5.94 18.44
CA LYS A 175 -13.73 6.37 19.85
C LYS A 175 -13.35 7.85 20.01
N ALA A 176 -12.31 8.31 19.30
CA ALA A 176 -11.90 9.71 19.30
C ALA A 176 -12.95 10.63 18.66
N MET A 177 -13.51 10.24 17.49
CA MET A 177 -14.60 10.97 16.84
C MET A 177 -15.85 11.07 17.74
N MET A 178 -16.21 10.01 18.46
CA MET A 178 -17.30 10.06 19.44
C MET A 178 -17.00 11.07 20.56
N ARG A 179 -15.81 11.04 21.17
CA ARG A 179 -15.39 12.00 22.21
C ARG A 179 -15.40 13.46 21.73
N VAL A 180 -14.99 13.70 20.48
CA VAL A 180 -15.07 15.03 19.85
C VAL A 180 -16.53 15.47 19.64
N ARG A 181 -17.38 14.58 19.12
CA ARG A 181 -18.81 14.88 18.85
C ARG A 181 -19.64 15.13 20.10
N THR A 182 -19.38 14.41 21.20
CA THR A 182 -20.11 14.57 22.46
C THR A 182 -19.66 15.79 23.28
N GLY A 183 -18.68 16.56 22.80
CA GLY A 183 -18.15 17.70 23.55
C GLY A 183 -17.34 17.32 24.79
N ALA A 184 -16.99 16.03 24.98
CA ALA A 184 -16.28 15.52 26.15
C ALA A 184 -14.86 16.11 26.36
N LEU A 185 -14.39 16.92 25.41
CA LEU A 185 -13.15 17.70 25.49
C LEU A 185 -13.35 19.12 26.03
N GLN A 186 -14.56 19.70 25.92
CA GLN A 186 -14.84 21.06 26.38
C GLN A 186 -14.85 21.16 27.90
N ASP A 187 -15.35 20.13 28.62
CA ASP A 187 -15.36 20.08 30.09
C ASP A 187 -13.97 19.99 30.73
N LYS A 188 -12.95 19.50 30.00
CA LYS A 188 -11.59 19.34 30.56
C LYS A 188 -10.79 20.67 30.63
N SER A 189 -11.32 21.79 30.12
CA SER A 189 -10.65 23.10 30.24
C SER A 189 -10.55 23.64 31.68
N ALA A 190 -11.22 22.99 32.65
CA ALA A 190 -11.18 23.38 34.07
C ALA A 190 -9.95 22.83 34.85
N LYS A 191 -9.27 21.78 34.36
CA LYS A 191 -8.06 21.22 35.00
C LYS A 191 -7.10 20.63 33.96
N ASN A 192 -5.86 21.15 33.94
CA ASN A 192 -4.72 20.60 33.18
C ASN A 192 -4.21 19.27 33.76
N THR A 193 -5.09 18.28 33.90
CA THR A 193 -4.70 16.88 34.05
C THR A 193 -4.63 16.28 32.66
N GLU A 194 -3.41 15.93 32.22
CA GLU A 194 -3.24 14.97 31.13
C GLU A 194 -4.14 13.75 31.39
N PRO A 195 -4.73 13.13 30.35
CA PRO A 195 -5.42 11.86 30.53
C PRO A 195 -4.44 10.87 31.13
N GLY A 196 -4.66 10.49 32.39
CA GLY A 196 -3.75 9.65 33.15
C GLY A 196 -3.51 8.32 32.43
N PRO A 197 -2.34 7.68 32.64
CA PRO A 197 -2.02 6.40 31.99
C PRO A 197 -3.10 5.32 32.21
N ASP A 198 -3.89 5.44 33.27
CA ASP A 198 -4.98 4.53 33.64
C ASP A 198 -6.28 4.71 32.82
N GLU A 199 -6.50 5.84 32.13
CA GLU A 199 -7.63 6.01 31.18
C GLU A 199 -7.32 5.43 29.78
N ALA A 200 -6.07 5.06 29.51
CA ALA A 200 -5.70 4.35 28.30
C ALA A 200 -5.98 2.86 28.48
N VAL A 201 -6.96 2.32 27.73
CA VAL A 201 -7.21 0.88 27.66
C VAL A 201 -5.89 0.18 27.37
N SER A 202 -5.46 -0.69 28.29
CA SER A 202 -4.14 -1.29 28.19
C SER A 202 -4.03 -2.15 26.92
N ALA A 203 -2.82 -2.21 26.34
CA ALA A 203 -2.61 -3.04 25.14
C ALA A 203 -2.99 -4.51 25.39
N ASP A 204 -2.80 -5.02 26.61
CA ASP A 204 -3.21 -6.36 26.99
C ASP A 204 -4.73 -6.54 27.11
N GLU A 205 -5.47 -5.51 27.53
CA GLU A 205 -6.94 -5.54 27.57
C GLU A 205 -7.56 -5.50 26.16
N LEU A 206 -7.03 -4.65 25.26
CA LEU A 206 -7.43 -4.62 23.84
C LEU A 206 -7.24 -6.01 23.19
N ILE A 207 -6.10 -6.66 23.47
CA ILE A 207 -5.78 -7.99 22.93
C ILE A 207 -6.66 -9.08 23.56
N LYS A 208 -6.91 -9.02 24.88
CA LYS A 208 -7.78 -9.96 25.59
C LYS A 208 -9.21 -9.96 25.05
N ASN A 209 -9.75 -8.79 24.72
CA ASN A 209 -11.08 -8.65 24.13
C ASN A 209 -11.17 -9.21 22.68
N ARG A 210 -10.04 -9.29 21.98
CA ARG A 210 -9.97 -9.90 20.64
C ARG A 210 -9.97 -11.44 20.72
N THR A 211 -9.18 -12.02 21.62
CA THR A 211 -9.07 -13.50 21.74
C THR A 211 -10.35 -14.17 22.20
N THR A 212 -11.20 -13.50 22.99
CA THR A 212 -12.54 -13.98 23.34
C THR A 212 -13.48 -13.98 22.13
N THR A 213 -13.49 -12.89 21.36
CA THR A 213 -14.37 -12.73 20.19
C THR A 213 -14.13 -13.80 19.12
N ASP A 214 -12.86 -14.11 18.81
CA ASP A 214 -12.51 -15.16 17.85
C ASP A 214 -12.78 -16.59 18.36
N ALA A 215 -12.80 -16.80 19.68
CA ALA A 215 -13.14 -18.09 20.29
C ALA A 215 -14.65 -18.35 20.31
N GLU A 216 -15.48 -17.31 20.53
CA GLU A 216 -16.94 -17.42 20.47
C GLU A 216 -17.45 -17.57 19.03
N LYS A 217 -16.84 -16.84 18.07
CA LYS A 217 -17.20 -16.93 16.65
C LYS A 217 -16.92 -18.30 16.01
N LYS A 218 -16.17 -19.19 16.69
CA LYS A 218 -15.98 -20.59 16.30
C LYS A 218 -17.05 -21.56 16.81
N LYS A 219 -17.98 -21.13 17.69
CA LYS A 219 -19.05 -22.00 18.21
C LYS A 219 -20.33 -21.97 17.40
N ASP A 220 -20.68 -20.85 16.77
CA ASP A 220 -21.90 -20.72 15.96
C ASP A 220 -21.65 -20.91 14.45
N GLY A 221 -21.78 -22.16 14.01
CA GLY A 221 -22.57 -22.49 12.83
C GLY A 221 -22.03 -22.25 11.40
N THR A 222 -21.98 -23.36 10.66
CA THR A 222 -22.13 -23.46 9.19
C THR A 222 -20.88 -23.22 8.33
N GLU A 223 -20.40 -24.32 7.75
CA GLU A 223 -19.27 -24.40 6.83
C GLU A 223 -19.57 -23.78 5.45
N ALA A 224 -18.88 -22.70 5.10
CA ALA A 224 -18.57 -22.36 3.72
C ALA A 224 -17.13 -22.81 3.42
N ALA A 225 -16.96 -24.10 3.11
CA ALA A 225 -15.67 -24.74 2.90
C ALA A 225 -14.97 -24.26 1.61
N THR A 226 -14.35 -23.08 1.68
CA THR A 226 -13.46 -22.58 0.62
C THR A 226 -12.12 -23.31 0.77
N SER A 227 -11.67 -24.00 -0.27
CA SER A 227 -10.55 -24.96 -0.18
C SER A 227 -9.17 -24.31 -0.19
N GLU A 228 -8.81 -23.55 0.85
CA GLU A 228 -7.41 -23.19 1.15
C GLU A 228 -6.69 -24.40 1.78
N LYS A 229 -6.51 -25.46 0.97
CA LYS A 229 -5.77 -26.66 1.35
C LYS A 229 -4.42 -26.65 0.66
N LYS A 230 -3.35 -26.93 1.43
CA LYS A 230 -2.03 -27.39 0.97
C LYS A 230 -0.95 -26.34 0.67
N ASP A 231 -0.74 -25.39 1.59
CA ASP A 231 0.58 -24.74 1.83
C ASP A 231 0.83 -24.49 3.33
N ALA A 232 0.36 -25.40 4.17
CA ALA A 232 0.79 -25.49 5.57
C ALA A 232 2.23 -26.05 5.59
N VAL A 233 3.20 -25.21 5.23
CA VAL A 233 4.60 -25.43 5.57
C VAL A 233 4.64 -25.66 7.08
N GLU A 234 5.12 -26.83 7.47
CA GLU A 234 5.23 -27.22 8.87
C GLU A 234 6.18 -26.24 9.56
N GLU A 235 5.61 -25.24 10.23
CA GLU A 235 6.34 -24.11 10.83
C GLU A 235 7.14 -24.67 12.01
N LYS A 236 8.35 -25.16 11.70
CA LYS A 236 9.33 -25.63 12.67
C LYS A 236 9.39 -24.59 13.78
N GLN A 237 8.92 -24.99 14.96
CA GLN A 237 8.79 -24.10 16.10
C GLN A 237 10.14 -23.44 16.38
N ASP A 238 10.25 -22.18 15.97
CA ASP A 238 11.47 -21.40 16.07
C ASP A 238 11.77 -21.24 17.58
N PRO A 239 12.90 -21.77 18.09
CA PRO A 239 13.24 -21.64 19.52
C PRO A 239 13.52 -20.19 19.92
N ALA A 240 13.49 -19.24 18.99
CA ALA A 240 13.44 -17.82 19.26
C ALA A 240 12.35 -17.47 20.28
N THR A 241 12.78 -16.92 21.41
CA THR A 241 11.91 -16.33 22.43
C THR A 241 11.04 -15.23 21.81
N LEU A 242 9.81 -15.08 22.32
CA LEU A 242 8.92 -13.97 21.93
C LEU A 242 9.62 -12.60 22.10
N ASP A 243 10.44 -12.45 23.13
CA ASP A 243 11.19 -11.23 23.45
C ASP A 243 12.11 -10.77 22.31
N GLN A 244 12.83 -11.69 21.66
CA GLN A 244 13.66 -11.39 20.49
C GLN A 244 12.82 -10.91 19.29
N ARG A 245 11.61 -11.46 19.11
CA ARG A 245 10.68 -11.00 18.06
C ARG A 245 10.09 -9.64 18.42
N MET A 246 9.76 -9.39 19.68
CA MET A 246 9.34 -8.08 20.19
C MET A 246 10.42 -7.01 19.97
N GLU A 247 11.69 -7.31 20.24
CA GLU A 247 12.81 -6.39 20.03
C GLU A 247 12.96 -6.00 18.54
N LEU A 248 12.93 -6.99 17.63
CA LEU A 248 13.02 -6.73 16.19
C LEU A 248 11.77 -6.03 15.64
N ALA A 249 10.57 -6.37 16.12
CA ALA A 249 9.34 -5.66 15.78
C ALA A 249 9.39 -4.19 16.27
N GLY A 250 9.97 -3.93 17.43
CA GLY A 250 10.25 -2.57 17.92
C GLY A 250 11.22 -1.82 17.01
N LYS A 251 12.34 -2.45 16.60
CA LYS A 251 13.28 -1.88 15.61
C LYS A 251 12.60 -1.60 14.27
N MET A 252 11.68 -2.46 13.82
CA MET A 252 10.89 -2.20 12.61
C MET A 252 10.01 -0.94 12.73
N HIS A 253 9.42 -0.67 13.89
CA HIS A 253 8.64 0.55 14.11
C HIS A 253 9.53 1.80 14.24
N GLN A 254 10.75 1.68 14.76
CA GLN A 254 11.74 2.77 14.71
C GLN A 254 12.14 3.12 13.26
N ILE A 255 12.30 2.11 12.39
CA ILE A 255 12.63 2.30 10.97
C ILE A 255 11.40 2.82 10.19
N ARG A 256 10.20 2.37 10.55
CA ARG A 256 8.92 2.68 9.89
C ARG A 256 7.85 3.05 10.93
N PRO A 257 7.88 4.29 11.47
CA PRO A 257 6.94 4.71 12.51
C PRO A 257 5.50 4.68 12.01
N LEU A 258 4.58 4.32 12.92
CA LEU A 258 3.16 4.22 12.60
C LEU A 258 2.45 5.58 12.62
N ASN A 259 2.99 6.58 13.33
CA ASN A 259 2.36 7.90 13.49
C ASN A 259 1.99 8.56 12.15
N PRO A 260 2.88 8.63 11.12
CA PRO A 260 2.52 9.21 9.83
C PRO A 260 1.39 8.47 9.09
N GLN A 261 1.12 7.20 9.43
CA GLN A 261 -0.06 6.47 8.91
C GLN A 261 -1.33 6.92 9.64
N ILE A 262 -1.29 7.00 10.96
CA ILE A 262 -2.41 7.49 11.79
C ILE A 262 -2.76 8.94 11.40
N ASP A 263 -1.76 9.81 11.23
CA ASP A 263 -1.93 11.21 10.80
C ASP A 263 -2.66 11.32 9.44
N ARG A 264 -2.35 10.43 8.49
CA ARG A 264 -3.03 10.38 7.18
C ARG A 264 -4.48 9.96 7.32
N GLU A 265 -4.80 9.00 8.19
CA GLU A 265 -6.19 8.60 8.42
C GLU A 265 -6.99 9.67 9.18
N ILE A 266 -6.38 10.40 10.12
CA ILE A 266 -7.00 11.59 10.74
C ILE A 266 -7.31 12.65 9.68
N ARG A 267 -6.35 12.96 8.79
CA ARG A 267 -6.56 13.91 7.69
C ARG A 267 -7.63 13.43 6.72
N ARG A 268 -7.69 12.13 6.39
CA ARG A 268 -8.77 11.54 5.60
C ARG A 268 -10.13 11.70 6.29
N ALA A 269 -10.24 11.36 7.58
CA ALA A 269 -11.47 11.53 8.36
C ALA A 269 -11.94 13.00 8.37
N SER A 270 -11.00 13.96 8.46
CA SER A 270 -11.30 15.39 8.42
C SER A 270 -11.99 15.86 7.12
N THR A 271 -11.89 15.10 6.02
CA THR A 271 -12.60 15.46 4.77
C THR A 271 -14.11 15.48 4.93
N THR A 272 -14.65 14.69 5.87
CA THR A 272 -16.08 14.65 6.24
C THR A 272 -16.54 15.86 7.06
N VAL A 273 -15.61 16.66 7.57
CA VAL A 273 -15.85 17.86 8.39
C VAL A 273 -15.82 19.11 7.46
N PRO A 274 -16.67 20.13 7.71
CA PRO A 274 -16.66 21.37 6.93
C PRO A 274 -15.26 22.01 6.91
N LEU A 275 -14.86 22.56 5.75
CA LEU A 275 -13.48 22.99 5.49
C LEU A 275 -12.89 23.90 6.58
N LYS A 276 -13.69 24.86 7.07
CA LYS A 276 -13.31 25.81 8.13
C LYS A 276 -13.02 25.17 9.50
N ASP A 277 -13.55 23.98 9.76
CA ASP A 277 -13.47 23.31 11.06
C ASP A 277 -12.44 22.16 11.05
N ARG A 278 -11.79 21.88 9.90
CA ARG A 278 -10.90 20.71 9.72
C ARG A 278 -9.63 20.76 10.57
N GLU A 279 -8.94 21.90 10.65
CA GLU A 279 -7.71 22.01 11.44
C GLU A 279 -8.00 21.85 12.95
N ALA A 280 -9.11 22.42 13.43
CA ALA A 280 -9.56 22.23 14.80
C ALA A 280 -9.91 20.75 15.08
N PHE A 281 -10.57 20.06 14.14
CA PHE A 281 -10.82 18.62 14.22
C PHE A 281 -9.53 17.80 14.23
N ILE A 282 -8.57 18.09 13.36
CA ILE A 282 -7.27 17.38 13.30
C ILE A 282 -6.52 17.55 14.62
N ALA A 283 -6.47 18.78 15.18
CA ALA A 283 -5.84 19.04 16.47
C ALA A 283 -6.53 18.30 17.63
N ALA A 284 -7.86 18.28 17.66
CA ALA A 284 -8.63 17.55 18.66
C ALA A 284 -8.40 16.03 18.58
N MET A 285 -8.44 15.45 17.37
CA MET A 285 -8.16 14.04 17.14
C MET A 285 -6.73 13.66 17.55
N THR A 286 -5.75 14.48 17.18
CA THR A 286 -4.33 14.28 17.54
C THR A 286 -4.12 14.29 19.05
N THR A 287 -4.88 15.12 19.79
CA THR A 287 -4.84 15.18 21.25
C THR A 287 -5.47 13.95 21.93
N VAL A 288 -6.48 13.33 21.31
CA VAL A 288 -7.23 12.21 21.92
C VAL A 288 -6.62 10.84 21.61
N ILE A 289 -5.89 10.71 20.50
CA ILE A 289 -5.34 9.44 20.04
C ILE A 289 -4.03 9.11 20.78
N ASN A 290 -4.02 7.97 21.48
CA ASN A 290 -2.80 7.45 22.11
C ASN A 290 -1.95 6.66 21.09
N TYR A 291 -1.11 7.39 20.35
CA TYR A 291 -0.18 6.83 19.35
C TYR A 291 0.67 5.68 19.91
N LYS A 292 1.18 5.83 21.15
CA LYS A 292 2.04 4.82 21.80
C LYS A 292 1.30 3.52 22.06
N ALA A 293 0.03 3.56 22.46
CA ALA A 293 -0.78 2.36 22.67
C ALA A 293 -0.98 1.58 21.35
N ILE A 294 -1.32 2.28 20.26
CA ILE A 294 -1.48 1.66 18.93
C ILE A 294 -0.15 1.06 18.45
N GLU A 295 0.97 1.77 18.63
CA GLU A 295 2.30 1.27 18.28
C GLU A 295 2.65 -0.01 19.06
N GLN A 296 2.38 -0.08 20.37
CA GLN A 296 2.62 -1.30 21.16
C GLN A 296 1.76 -2.49 20.70
N VAL A 297 0.48 -2.27 20.37
CA VAL A 297 -0.37 -3.32 19.79
C VAL A 297 0.20 -3.79 18.45
N SER A 298 0.70 -2.87 17.61
CA SER A 298 1.31 -3.20 16.32
C SER A 298 2.64 -3.96 16.46
N ILE A 299 3.51 -3.57 17.40
CA ILE A 299 4.75 -4.29 17.73
C ILE A 299 4.44 -5.72 18.19
N LYS A 300 3.52 -5.88 19.13
CA LYS A 300 3.13 -7.19 19.67
C LYS A 300 2.52 -8.10 18.60
N THR A 301 1.57 -7.57 17.83
CA THR A 301 0.99 -8.29 16.67
C THR A 301 2.07 -8.69 15.66
N MET A 302 3.05 -7.82 15.39
CA MET A 302 4.16 -8.13 14.48
C MET A 302 5.06 -9.24 15.04
N ALA A 303 5.37 -9.25 16.34
CA ALA A 303 6.14 -10.32 16.98
C ALA A 303 5.39 -11.67 17.07
N GLU A 304 4.07 -11.66 17.01
CA GLU A 304 3.20 -12.85 16.96
C GLU A 304 2.96 -13.39 15.54
N VAL A 305 2.97 -12.52 14.52
CA VAL A 305 2.63 -12.89 13.13
C VAL A 305 3.86 -13.27 12.29
N TYR A 306 5.03 -12.69 12.56
CA TYR A 306 6.26 -12.94 11.80
C TYR A 306 7.26 -13.77 12.60
N THR A 307 8.08 -14.59 11.93
CA THR A 307 9.15 -15.39 12.55
C THR A 307 10.41 -14.55 12.78
N LEU A 308 11.38 -15.08 13.55
CA LEU A 308 12.64 -14.36 13.78
C LEU A 308 13.43 -14.11 12.47
N PRO A 309 13.55 -15.06 11.52
CA PRO A 309 14.21 -14.81 10.24
C PRO A 309 13.50 -13.74 9.39
N GLU A 310 12.17 -13.72 9.39
CA GLU A 310 11.36 -12.70 8.68
C GLU A 310 11.61 -11.30 9.24
N LEU A 311 11.56 -11.15 10.57
CA LEU A 311 11.80 -9.86 11.22
C LEU A 311 13.25 -9.39 11.04
N LYS A 312 14.25 -10.30 11.09
CA LYS A 312 15.64 -9.97 10.77
C LYS A 312 15.76 -9.48 9.33
N ALA A 313 15.24 -10.23 8.35
CA ALA A 313 15.29 -9.84 6.94
C ALA A 313 14.63 -8.47 6.69
N MET A 314 13.51 -8.17 7.37
CA MET A 314 12.85 -6.87 7.31
C MET A 314 13.73 -5.75 7.91
N VAL A 315 14.28 -5.92 9.12
CA VAL A 315 15.14 -4.92 9.78
C VAL A 315 16.40 -4.66 8.94
N ASP A 316 17.07 -5.73 8.49
CA ASP A 316 18.29 -5.67 7.68
C ASP A 316 18.06 -4.94 6.35
N TYR A 317 16.92 -5.15 5.70
CA TYR A 317 16.60 -4.47 4.44
C TYR A 317 16.15 -3.03 4.68
N TYR A 318 15.07 -2.79 5.43
CA TYR A 318 14.52 -1.43 5.59
C TYR A 318 15.46 -0.50 6.37
N GLY A 319 16.44 -1.04 7.10
CA GLY A 319 17.51 -0.26 7.74
C GLY A 319 18.48 0.40 6.73
N LYS A 320 18.69 -0.21 5.56
CA LYS A 320 19.64 0.25 4.53
C LYS A 320 19.28 1.63 3.94
N PRO A 321 20.27 2.49 3.62
CA PRO A 321 20.01 3.76 2.95
C PRO A 321 19.41 3.57 1.53
N GLU A 322 19.81 2.52 0.81
CA GLU A 322 19.27 2.20 -0.52
C GLU A 322 17.78 1.85 -0.44
N ALA A 323 17.39 1.02 0.54
CA ALA A 323 15.99 0.64 0.74
C ALA A 323 15.11 1.83 1.17
N LYS A 324 15.67 2.76 1.97
CA LYS A 324 15.00 4.01 2.36
C LYS A 324 14.83 4.94 1.15
N SER A 325 15.86 5.11 0.33
CA SER A 325 15.81 5.90 -0.90
C SER A 325 14.79 5.32 -1.90
N ALA A 326 14.84 4.01 -2.15
CA ALA A 326 13.86 3.31 -2.98
C ALA A 326 12.43 3.46 -2.44
N THR A 327 12.24 3.40 -1.12
CA THR A 327 10.93 3.63 -0.49
C THR A 327 10.43 5.06 -0.67
N ALA A 328 11.30 6.07 -0.68
CA ALA A 328 10.92 7.46 -0.94
C ALA A 328 10.52 7.68 -2.42
N LYS A 329 11.30 7.10 -3.35
CA LYS A 329 11.12 7.22 -4.80
C LYS A 329 9.90 6.50 -5.39
N ILE A 330 9.23 5.65 -4.62
CA ILE A 330 8.10 4.85 -5.12
C ILE A 330 6.92 5.71 -5.59
N GLY A 331 6.77 6.93 -5.04
CA GLY A 331 5.81 7.91 -5.52
C GLY A 331 6.13 8.42 -6.93
N ASP A 332 7.41 8.60 -7.26
CA ASP A 332 7.85 9.10 -8.56
C ASP A 332 7.73 8.03 -9.65
N TRP A 333 8.09 6.79 -9.34
CA TRP A 333 7.77 5.64 -10.19
C TRP A 333 6.25 5.49 -10.42
N ALA A 334 5.43 5.65 -9.38
CA ALA A 334 3.97 5.60 -9.52
C ALA A 334 3.42 6.70 -10.44
N LYS A 335 3.93 7.95 -10.34
CA LYS A 335 3.56 9.06 -11.25
C LYS A 335 3.81 8.74 -12.73
N LEU A 336 4.89 8.00 -13.04
CA LEU A 336 5.20 7.60 -14.42
C LEU A 336 4.29 6.46 -14.92
N VAL A 337 4.08 5.43 -14.09
CA VAL A 337 3.41 4.19 -14.50
C VAL A 337 1.88 4.30 -14.48
N GLN A 338 1.30 4.90 -13.43
CA GLN A 338 -0.16 4.87 -13.22
C GLN A 338 -0.97 5.49 -14.38
N PRO A 339 -0.63 6.67 -14.93
CA PRO A 339 -1.38 7.24 -16.04
C PRO A 339 -1.35 6.36 -17.29
N GLN A 340 -0.29 5.58 -17.50
CA GLN A 340 -0.20 4.64 -18.62
C GLN A 340 -1.09 3.42 -18.40
N ILE A 341 -1.05 2.83 -17.20
CA ILE A 341 -1.90 1.69 -16.84
C ILE A 341 -3.39 2.08 -16.91
N SER A 342 -3.78 3.23 -16.37
CA SER A 342 -5.18 3.70 -16.45
C SER A 342 -5.67 3.83 -17.89
N ARG A 343 -4.89 4.46 -18.79
CA ARG A 343 -5.26 4.55 -20.22
C ARG A 343 -5.41 3.19 -20.90
N ILE A 344 -4.63 2.19 -20.50
CA ILE A 344 -4.72 0.81 -21.02
C ILE A 344 -6.00 0.14 -20.50
N ILE A 345 -6.30 0.29 -19.21
CA ILE A 345 -7.52 -0.25 -18.57
C ILE A 345 -8.78 0.43 -19.14
N ASP A 346 -8.82 1.76 -19.27
CA ASP A 346 -9.95 2.50 -19.83
C ASP A 346 -10.25 2.08 -21.27
N ARG A 347 -9.20 1.87 -22.08
CA ARG A 347 -9.33 1.34 -23.43
C ARG A 347 -9.87 -0.09 -23.43
N ALA A 348 -9.43 -0.94 -22.50
CA ALA A 348 -9.94 -2.30 -22.36
C ALA A 348 -11.43 -2.31 -21.97
N ILE A 349 -11.83 -1.52 -20.96
CA ILE A 349 -13.23 -1.34 -20.55
C ILE A 349 -14.09 -0.88 -21.73
N MET A 350 -13.62 0.11 -22.50
CA MET A 350 -14.34 0.59 -23.69
C MET A 350 -14.47 -0.48 -24.78
N ARG A 351 -13.43 -1.28 -25.04
CA ARG A 351 -13.49 -2.41 -25.99
C ARG A 351 -14.52 -3.46 -25.55
N VAL A 352 -14.43 -3.92 -24.30
CA VAL A 352 -15.39 -4.87 -23.70
C VAL A 352 -16.83 -4.35 -23.80
N ARG A 353 -17.04 -3.06 -23.52
CA ARG A 353 -18.37 -2.43 -23.56
C ARG A 353 -18.94 -2.25 -24.99
N THR A 354 -18.08 -2.07 -25.99
CA THR A 354 -18.50 -1.83 -27.38
C THR A 354 -18.47 -3.07 -28.25
N GLY A 355 -17.91 -4.18 -27.78
CA GLY A 355 -17.66 -5.38 -28.59
C GLY A 355 -16.64 -5.14 -29.71
N ALA A 356 -15.77 -4.14 -29.57
CA ALA A 356 -14.78 -3.81 -30.59
C ALA A 356 -13.73 -4.93 -30.71
N PRO A 357 -13.35 -5.37 -31.93
CA PRO A 357 -12.34 -6.39 -32.14
C PRO A 357 -10.95 -5.94 -31.65
N ASN A 358 -10.09 -6.93 -31.38
CA ASN A 358 -8.79 -6.75 -30.71
C ASN A 358 -7.73 -6.02 -31.53
#